data_AF-A0A317A647-F1
#
_entry.id   AF-A0A317A647-F1
#
_cell.length_a   1.000
_cell.length_b   1.000
_cell.length_c   1.000
_cell.angle_alpha   90.00
_cell.angle_beta   90.00
_cell.angle_gamma   90.00
#
_symmetry.space_group_name_H-M   'P 1'
#
loop_
_entity.id
_entity.type
_entity.pdbx_description
1 polymer ?
#
loop_
_entity_poly.entity_id
_entity_poly.type
_entity_poly.pdbx_seq_one_letter_code
_entity_poly.pdbx_strand_id
1 'polypeptide(L)'
;MESENPRPTKKRHLAAEERQRAVRACAECRRLKEKCEDGMPCRRCRHLRRQCQFSNAPATVEKRAPDIATSFKEVMDRLQCMEYILKHHFPNLGLDIDSLRRMCDTLTLSTTQPATSTSLDPLGDEQPTESPGIEDEDCTVEYVDNTTAHYSGEFSHWNFSMHIKRNIDELMARSNVPRLDKENRVPAFMRVGEADPDSTSMADIVTILPPRSVATFLINVFFKHATSIYYYVDRAWLDSVLDRIYANLNGLRSKDITAACVVLMVLAVGTQYVHLDSPRQHSRGSVDAVMNPDSGSSWELDIGSAFYRQVAKLLSEVIHSGSLLSVQVFLLLGLYNLPIDASGLGYIYLNMAIKLAIQNGMHRKASRSVFDSSTKEIRRRIWWTTYCMERKIGIYHGRPASIARSDIDVDLPKNHDTGRMNADSFNTTGLLESMYLTSQAEGFLHEM
;
A
#
# COMPACT_ATOMS: atom_id res chain seq x y z
N MET A 1 -11.05 39.23 59.84
CA MET A 1 -11.55 37.85 60.00
C MET A 1 -12.21 37.46 58.70
N GLU A 2 -11.41 37.07 57.72
CA GLU A 2 -11.87 36.50 56.46
C GLU A 2 -11.49 35.03 56.50
N SER A 3 -12.50 34.17 56.60
CA SER A 3 -12.36 32.73 56.72
C SER A 3 -12.02 32.13 55.36
N GLU A 4 -10.78 31.62 55.23
CA GLU A 4 -10.32 30.81 54.11
C GLU A 4 -11.23 29.60 53.90
N ASN A 5 -11.73 29.46 52.67
CA ASN A 5 -12.52 28.33 52.21
C ASN A 5 -11.54 27.27 51.63
N PRO A 6 -11.33 26.10 52.25
CA PRO A 6 -10.42 25.10 51.70
C PRO A 6 -11.07 24.40 50.50
N ARG A 7 -10.35 24.43 49.37
CA ARG A 7 -10.67 23.70 48.13
C ARG A 7 -10.79 22.18 48.40
N PRO A 8 -11.67 21.46 47.69
CA PRO A 8 -11.93 20.05 47.96
C PRO A 8 -10.71 19.19 47.63
N THR A 9 -10.27 18.46 48.64
CA THR A 9 -9.17 17.52 48.62
C THR A 9 -9.49 16.29 47.76
N LYS A 10 -8.52 15.95 46.88
CA LYS A 10 -8.20 14.61 46.34
C LYS A 10 -9.37 13.62 46.23
N LYS A 11 -9.92 13.46 45.01
CA LYS A 11 -10.63 12.22 44.64
C LYS A 11 -9.68 11.04 44.83
N ARG A 12 -9.93 10.22 45.86
CA ARG A 12 -9.33 8.89 46.03
C ARG A 12 -9.43 8.16 44.70
N HIS A 13 -8.30 7.77 44.14
CA HIS A 13 -8.26 6.67 43.17
C HIS A 13 -8.73 5.43 43.92
N LEU A 14 -10.02 5.10 43.74
CA LEU A 14 -10.56 3.81 44.18
C LEU A 14 -9.88 2.73 43.34
N ALA A 15 -9.41 1.68 44.01
CA ALA A 15 -8.72 0.56 43.41
C ALA A 15 -9.52 -0.03 42.24
N ALA A 16 -8.83 -0.54 41.22
CA ALA A 16 -9.43 -1.13 40.03
C ALA A 16 -10.43 -2.27 40.32
N GLU A 17 -10.36 -2.85 41.52
CA GLU A 17 -11.29 -3.88 42.01
C GLU A 17 -12.73 -3.38 42.21
N GLU A 18 -12.95 -2.08 42.46
CA GLU A 18 -14.31 -1.52 42.58
C GLU A 18 -14.95 -1.17 41.21
N ARG A 19 -14.24 -1.37 40.10
CA ARG A 19 -14.77 -1.19 38.73
C ARG A 19 -15.27 -2.50 38.10
N GLN A 20 -15.78 -3.44 38.90
CA GLN A 20 -16.55 -4.54 38.34
C GLN A 20 -17.84 -4.00 37.72
N ARG A 21 -17.94 -4.12 36.39
CA ARG A 21 -19.19 -3.86 35.66
C ARG A 21 -20.13 -5.03 35.91
N ALA A 22 -21.38 -4.71 36.22
CA ALA A 22 -22.42 -5.72 36.32
C ALA A 22 -22.55 -6.52 35.02
N VAL A 23 -22.38 -7.85 35.11
CA VAL A 23 -22.57 -8.79 33.99
C VAL A 23 -24.00 -8.70 33.45
N ARG A 24 -24.96 -8.31 34.31
CA ARG A 24 -26.36 -8.09 33.94
C ARG A 24 -26.92 -6.90 34.69
N ALA A 25 -27.38 -5.88 33.96
CA ALA A 25 -28.14 -4.77 34.54
C ALA A 25 -29.58 -5.21 34.89
N CYS A 26 -30.13 -4.72 36.00
CA CYS A 26 -31.53 -4.93 36.36
C CYS A 26 -32.48 -4.22 35.37
N ALA A 27 -33.76 -4.63 35.35
CA ALA A 27 -34.76 -4.10 34.42
C ALA A 27 -34.92 -2.58 34.54
N GLU A 28 -34.87 -2.04 35.77
CA GLU A 28 -35.12 -0.62 36.00
C GLU A 28 -33.92 0.26 35.62
N CYS A 29 -32.69 -0.17 35.91
CA CYS A 29 -31.49 0.53 35.40
C CYS A 29 -31.41 0.48 33.87
N ARG A 30 -31.86 -0.62 33.25
CA ARG A 30 -31.94 -0.76 31.80
C ARG A 30 -32.99 0.18 31.19
N ARG A 31 -34.18 0.26 31.78
CA ARG A 31 -35.27 1.17 31.36
C ARG A 31 -34.85 2.63 31.39
N LEU A 32 -34.09 3.03 32.41
CA LEU A 32 -33.63 4.40 32.62
C LEU A 32 -32.28 4.73 31.95
N LYS A 33 -31.63 3.75 31.30
CA LYS A 33 -30.28 3.87 30.71
C LYS A 33 -29.22 4.37 31.71
N GLU A 34 -29.35 3.96 32.97
CA GLU A 34 -28.43 4.31 34.07
C GLU A 34 -27.49 3.13 34.39
N LYS A 35 -26.29 3.43 34.93
CA LYS A 35 -25.33 2.39 35.33
C LYS A 35 -25.88 1.55 36.49
N CYS A 36 -25.94 0.23 36.30
CA CYS A 36 -26.30 -0.72 37.34
C CYS A 36 -25.07 -1.13 38.16
N GLU A 37 -25.18 -1.07 39.49
CA GLU A 37 -24.15 -1.51 40.44
C GLU A 37 -24.61 -2.83 41.06
N ASP A 38 -23.79 -3.88 40.92
CA ASP A 38 -24.12 -5.27 41.26
C ASP A 38 -24.74 -5.46 42.66
N GLY A 39 -25.59 -6.47 42.78
CA GLY A 39 -26.30 -6.86 44.00
C GLY A 39 -27.81 -7.02 43.81
N MET A 40 -28.46 -7.80 44.67
CA MET A 40 -29.92 -7.95 44.72
C MET A 40 -30.45 -7.45 46.07
N PRO A 41 -31.17 -6.31 46.14
CA PRO A 41 -31.38 -5.32 45.08
C PRO A 41 -30.10 -4.54 44.74
N CYS A 42 -30.00 -4.05 43.50
CA CYS A 42 -28.85 -3.31 42.99
C CYS A 42 -28.55 -2.09 43.89
N ARG A 43 -27.27 -1.76 44.13
CA ARG A 43 -26.90 -0.71 45.12
C ARG A 43 -27.57 0.63 44.81
N ARG A 44 -27.64 0.97 43.53
CA ARG A 44 -28.34 2.16 43.01
C ARG A 44 -29.84 2.13 43.27
N CYS A 45 -30.48 1.00 42.99
CA CYS A 45 -31.91 0.77 43.19
C CYS A 45 -32.29 0.88 44.67
N ARG A 46 -31.42 0.39 45.55
CA ARG A 46 -31.55 0.47 47.01
C ARG A 46 -31.45 1.91 47.51
N HIS A 47 -30.48 2.68 47.02
CA HIS A 47 -30.31 4.09 47.40
C HIS A 47 -31.48 4.96 46.95
N LEU A 48 -31.98 4.72 45.73
CA LEU A 48 -33.09 5.47 45.14
C LEU A 48 -34.48 4.92 45.52
N ARG A 49 -34.54 3.91 46.41
CA ARG A 49 -35.77 3.22 46.85
C ARG A 49 -36.68 2.80 45.68
N ARG A 50 -36.09 2.27 44.60
CA ARG A 50 -36.80 1.76 43.42
C ARG A 50 -36.94 0.25 43.49
N GLN A 51 -37.98 -0.30 42.86
CA GLN A 51 -38.17 -1.75 42.76
C GLN A 51 -37.12 -2.34 41.81
N CYS A 52 -36.21 -3.16 42.33
CA CYS A 52 -35.16 -3.79 41.53
C CYS A 52 -35.59 -5.20 41.13
N GLN A 53 -35.89 -5.39 39.84
CA GLN A 53 -36.21 -6.71 39.29
C GLN A 53 -35.15 -7.14 38.28
N PHE A 54 -34.63 -8.34 38.46
CA PHE A 54 -33.88 -9.05 37.43
C PHE A 54 -34.85 -10.07 36.84
N SER A 55 -35.27 -9.89 35.59
CA SER A 55 -36.19 -10.83 34.94
C SER A 55 -35.52 -12.19 34.84
N ASN A 56 -35.96 -13.16 35.65
CA ASN A 56 -35.58 -14.56 35.55
C ASN A 56 -36.25 -15.17 34.31
N ALA A 57 -35.73 -14.86 33.13
CA ALA A 57 -35.90 -15.75 32.00
C ALA A 57 -34.95 -16.95 32.25
N PRO A 58 -35.45 -18.20 32.30
CA PRO A 58 -34.59 -19.35 32.49
C PRO A 58 -33.67 -19.48 31.27
N ALA A 59 -32.37 -19.22 31.49
CA ALA A 59 -31.32 -19.59 30.58
C ALA A 59 -30.99 -21.07 30.80
N THR A 60 -31.83 -21.97 30.30
CA THR A 60 -31.43 -23.36 30.05
C THR A 60 -30.86 -23.42 28.64
N VAL A 61 -29.61 -22.99 28.48
CA VAL A 61 -28.77 -23.47 27.37
C VAL A 61 -28.13 -24.76 27.87
N GLU A 62 -28.93 -25.81 27.90
CA GLU A 62 -28.39 -27.16 27.82
C GLU A 62 -27.81 -27.30 26.42
N LYS A 63 -26.54 -27.71 26.34
CA LYS A 63 -25.94 -28.24 25.11
C LYS A 63 -26.73 -29.48 24.69
N ARG A 64 -27.81 -29.32 23.92
CA ARG A 64 -28.42 -30.39 23.16
C ARG A 64 -27.73 -30.46 21.81
N ALA A 65 -27.16 -31.62 21.51
CA ALA A 65 -26.69 -31.98 20.18
C ALA A 65 -27.81 -31.70 19.15
N PRO A 66 -27.48 -31.29 17.92
CA PRO A 66 -28.48 -31.01 16.90
C PRO A 66 -29.35 -32.24 16.66
N ASP A 67 -30.66 -32.02 16.68
CA ASP A 67 -31.68 -33.02 16.41
C ASP A 67 -31.50 -33.51 14.96
N ILE A 68 -31.09 -34.77 14.80
CA ILE A 68 -30.74 -35.40 13.52
C ILE A 68 -31.91 -35.28 12.53
N ALA A 69 -33.15 -35.28 13.01
CA ALA A 69 -34.34 -35.16 12.18
C ALA A 69 -34.47 -33.78 11.50
N THR A 70 -34.08 -32.71 12.20
CA THR A 70 -34.15 -31.33 11.68
C THR A 70 -33.04 -31.07 10.67
N SER A 71 -31.84 -31.59 10.92
CA SER A 71 -30.72 -31.53 9.99
C SER A 71 -30.99 -32.33 8.71
N PHE A 72 -31.65 -33.50 8.82
CA PHE A 72 -32.01 -34.30 7.64
C PHE A 72 -33.01 -33.57 6.75
N LYS A 73 -34.00 -32.88 7.34
CA LYS A 73 -34.98 -32.10 6.59
C LYS A 73 -34.35 -30.92 5.87
N GLU A 74 -33.46 -30.19 6.55
CA GLU A 74 -32.71 -29.07 5.95
C GLU A 74 -31.81 -29.52 4.78
N VAL A 75 -31.16 -30.67 4.93
CA VAL A 75 -30.33 -31.25 3.85
C VAL A 75 -31.20 -31.69 2.67
N MET A 76 -32.36 -32.28 2.91
CA MET A 76 -33.30 -32.67 1.85
C MET A 76 -33.87 -31.47 1.10
N ASP A 77 -34.28 -30.41 1.81
CA ASP A 77 -34.78 -29.17 1.20
C ASP A 77 -33.68 -28.50 0.37
N ARG A 78 -32.44 -28.49 0.87
CA ARG A 78 -31.28 -27.97 0.14
C ARG A 78 -30.97 -28.77 -1.13
N LEU A 79 -31.04 -30.10 -1.07
CA LEU A 79 -30.84 -30.98 -2.23
C LEU A 79 -31.92 -30.73 -3.30
N GLN A 80 -33.17 -30.55 -2.91
CA GLN A 80 -34.26 -30.24 -3.84
C GLN A 80 -34.05 -28.91 -4.56
N CYS A 81 -33.63 -27.86 -3.85
CA CYS A 81 -33.30 -26.57 -4.46
C CYS A 81 -32.14 -26.70 -5.46
N MET A 82 -31.09 -27.45 -5.10
CA MET A 82 -29.93 -27.67 -5.99
C MET A 82 -30.31 -28.46 -7.24
N GLU A 83 -31.11 -29.53 -7.10
CA GLU A 83 -31.60 -30.29 -8.26
C GLU A 83 -32.43 -29.43 -9.20
N TYR A 84 -33.27 -28.53 -8.66
CA TYR A 84 -34.08 -27.63 -9.48
C TYR A 84 -33.21 -26.66 -10.29
N ILE A 85 -32.22 -26.04 -9.65
CA ILE A 85 -31.26 -25.13 -10.32
C ILE A 85 -30.50 -25.88 -11.41
N LEU A 86 -30.03 -27.10 -11.13
CA LEU A 86 -29.28 -27.89 -12.09
C LEU A 86 -30.14 -28.34 -13.28
N LYS A 87 -31.40 -28.75 -13.06
CA LYS A 87 -32.32 -29.07 -14.17
C LYS A 87 -32.66 -27.85 -15.02
N HIS A 88 -32.72 -26.66 -14.41
CA HIS A 88 -33.00 -25.42 -15.12
C HIS A 88 -31.85 -25.04 -16.07
N HIS A 89 -30.60 -25.10 -15.60
CA HIS A 89 -29.44 -24.75 -16.41
C HIS A 89 -28.94 -25.88 -17.31
N PHE A 90 -29.22 -27.14 -16.98
CA PHE A 90 -28.77 -28.32 -17.72
C PHE A 90 -29.91 -29.33 -17.93
N PRO A 91 -30.85 -29.08 -18.86
CA PRO A 91 -32.06 -29.89 -19.04
C PRO A 91 -31.80 -31.35 -19.47
N ASN A 92 -30.61 -31.66 -19.99
CA ASN A 92 -30.22 -33.01 -20.42
C ASN A 92 -29.37 -33.75 -19.37
N LEU A 93 -29.19 -33.19 -18.17
CA LEU A 93 -28.39 -33.79 -17.12
C LEU A 93 -29.23 -34.77 -16.30
N GLY A 94 -28.94 -36.07 -16.44
CA GLY A 94 -29.45 -37.09 -15.53
C GLY A 94 -28.89 -36.83 -14.13
N LEU A 95 -29.74 -36.39 -13.19
CA LEU A 95 -29.37 -36.18 -11.79
C LEU A 95 -29.51 -37.46 -10.95
N ASP A 96 -29.66 -38.62 -11.60
CA ASP A 96 -29.57 -39.90 -10.92
C ASP A 96 -28.11 -40.19 -10.49
N ILE A 97 -27.98 -40.98 -9.42
CA ILE A 97 -26.68 -41.30 -8.81
C ILE A 97 -25.71 -41.92 -9.83
N ASP A 98 -26.19 -42.75 -10.76
CA ASP A 98 -25.34 -43.44 -11.74
C ASP A 98 -24.83 -42.49 -12.83
N SER A 99 -25.63 -41.49 -13.23
CA SER A 99 -25.23 -40.43 -14.16
C SER A 99 -24.26 -39.43 -13.53
N LEU A 100 -24.49 -39.04 -12.28
CA LEU A 100 -23.60 -38.16 -11.52
C LEU A 100 -22.22 -38.81 -11.27
N ARG A 101 -22.19 -40.12 -10.93
CA ARG A 101 -20.93 -40.86 -10.75
C ARG A 101 -20.09 -40.88 -12.02
N ARG A 102 -20.72 -41.18 -13.16
CA ARG A 102 -20.05 -41.21 -14.47
C ARG A 102 -19.46 -39.85 -14.85
N MET A 103 -20.13 -38.75 -14.52
CA MET A 103 -19.59 -37.41 -14.75
C MET A 103 -18.42 -37.05 -13.83
N CYS A 104 -18.51 -37.39 -12.54
CA CYS A 104 -17.39 -37.22 -11.62
C CYS A 104 -16.15 -37.96 -12.13
N ASP A 105 -16.31 -39.21 -12.58
CA ASP A 105 -15.21 -40.01 -13.15
C ASP A 105 -14.63 -39.39 -14.43
N THR A 106 -15.45 -38.70 -15.23
CA THR A 106 -15.02 -38.00 -16.45
C THR A 106 -14.24 -36.71 -16.13
N LEU A 107 -14.59 -36.01 -15.04
CA LEU A 107 -13.91 -34.79 -14.58
C LEU A 107 -12.55 -35.09 -13.94
N THR A 108 -12.40 -36.22 -13.22
CA THR A 108 -11.11 -36.65 -12.66
C THR A 108 -10.13 -37.07 -13.76
N LEU A 109 -10.60 -37.69 -14.85
CA LEU A 109 -9.75 -38.08 -15.98
C LEU A 109 -9.30 -36.89 -16.85
N SER A 110 -9.95 -35.74 -16.77
CA SER A 110 -9.65 -34.55 -17.57
C SER A 110 -8.59 -33.62 -16.95
N THR A 111 -8.10 -33.91 -15.73
CA THR A 111 -7.13 -33.06 -15.00
C THR A 111 -5.66 -33.39 -15.32
N THR A 112 -5.39 -34.25 -16.32
CA THR A 112 -4.01 -34.63 -16.69
C THR A 112 -3.74 -34.45 -18.19
N GLN A 113 -3.69 -33.21 -18.69
CA GLN A 113 -2.70 -32.72 -19.67
C GLN A 113 -2.92 -31.25 -20.10
N PRO A 114 -1.86 -30.54 -20.57
CA PRO A 114 -1.85 -29.09 -20.74
C PRO A 114 -2.15 -28.58 -22.17
N ALA A 115 -2.58 -27.32 -22.22
CA ALA A 115 -2.57 -26.36 -23.34
C ALA A 115 -3.58 -26.56 -24.49
N THR A 116 -4.51 -25.59 -24.64
CA THR A 116 -4.61 -24.59 -25.74
C THR A 116 -6.01 -24.01 -25.80
N SER A 117 -6.19 -22.77 -25.33
CA SER A 117 -7.48 -22.06 -25.42
C SER A 117 -7.52 -21.22 -26.70
N THR A 118 -8.17 -21.75 -27.73
CA THR A 118 -8.77 -20.97 -28.80
C THR A 118 -10.22 -20.70 -28.39
N SER A 119 -10.53 -19.48 -27.95
CA SER A 119 -11.89 -19.08 -27.56
C SER A 119 -12.63 -18.48 -28.76
N LEU A 120 -13.63 -19.20 -29.24
CA LEU A 120 -14.75 -18.66 -30.02
C LEU A 120 -15.94 -18.50 -29.06
N ASP A 121 -16.55 -17.32 -29.10
CA ASP A 121 -17.80 -16.97 -28.40
C ASP A 121 -18.95 -17.94 -28.71
N PRO A 122 -19.98 -17.96 -27.84
CA PRO A 122 -21.29 -17.58 -28.35
C PRO A 122 -22.04 -16.59 -27.46
N LEU A 123 -22.71 -15.65 -28.14
CA LEU A 123 -23.72 -14.75 -27.61
C LEU A 123 -24.87 -15.52 -26.94
N GLY A 124 -25.32 -15.02 -25.79
CA GLY A 124 -26.55 -15.45 -25.12
C GLY A 124 -27.04 -14.33 -24.21
N ASP A 125 -28.19 -13.78 -24.58
CA ASP A 125 -28.92 -12.63 -24.03
C ASP A 125 -29.45 -12.93 -22.60
N GLU A 126 -29.04 -12.16 -21.58
CA GLU A 126 -29.71 -12.15 -20.27
C GLU A 126 -29.98 -10.70 -19.82
N GLN A 127 -31.28 -10.39 -19.66
CA GLN A 127 -31.79 -9.15 -19.10
C GLN A 127 -31.52 -9.09 -17.58
N PRO A 128 -31.02 -7.97 -17.03
CA PRO A 128 -30.76 -7.86 -15.60
C PRO A 128 -32.03 -7.41 -14.85
N THR A 129 -32.61 -8.31 -14.06
CA THR A 129 -33.62 -7.97 -13.05
C THR A 129 -32.96 -7.41 -11.79
N GLU A 130 -33.29 -6.15 -11.53
CA GLU A 130 -33.24 -5.33 -10.31
C GLU A 130 -32.83 -6.00 -8.97
N SER A 131 -31.60 -5.72 -8.55
CA SER A 131 -31.27 -5.03 -7.29
C SER A 131 -29.79 -4.62 -7.38
N PRO A 132 -29.40 -3.36 -7.11
CA PRO A 132 -27.99 -3.00 -7.09
C PRO A 132 -27.39 -3.58 -5.81
N GLY A 133 -27.01 -4.85 -5.87
CA GLY A 133 -26.09 -5.43 -4.91
C GLY A 133 -24.84 -4.55 -4.91
N ILE A 134 -24.46 -4.11 -3.72
CA ILE A 134 -23.11 -3.62 -3.44
C ILE A 134 -22.21 -4.84 -3.64
N GLU A 135 -21.88 -5.16 -4.89
CA GLU A 135 -20.86 -6.16 -5.18
C GLU A 135 -19.50 -5.57 -4.80
N ASP A 136 -18.70 -6.37 -4.08
CA ASP A 136 -17.43 -6.08 -3.42
C ASP A 136 -16.39 -5.36 -4.32
N GLU A 137 -16.54 -4.06 -4.59
CA GLU A 137 -15.42 -3.23 -5.05
C GLU A 137 -14.61 -2.74 -3.83
N ASP A 138 -13.76 -3.64 -3.31
CA ASP A 138 -12.84 -3.43 -2.17
C ASP A 138 -12.00 -2.15 -2.27
N CYS A 139 -11.71 -1.67 -3.47
CA CYS A 139 -11.04 -0.39 -3.71
C CYS A 139 -11.04 -0.03 -5.20
N THR A 140 -11.02 1.27 -5.50
CA THR A 140 -10.79 1.79 -6.85
C THR A 140 -9.38 2.32 -7.00
N VAL A 141 -8.71 1.96 -8.11
CA VAL A 141 -7.45 2.60 -8.52
C VAL A 141 -7.64 3.22 -9.90
N GLU A 142 -7.70 4.55 -9.95
CA GLU A 142 -7.85 5.34 -11.18
C GLU A 142 -6.49 5.87 -11.64
N TYR A 143 -6.11 5.57 -12.86
CA TYR A 143 -4.77 5.89 -13.38
C TYR A 143 -4.83 7.13 -14.28
N VAL A 144 -3.94 8.10 -14.03
CA VAL A 144 -3.87 9.37 -14.80
C VAL A 144 -2.89 9.24 -15.95
N ASP A 145 -1.73 8.64 -15.68
CA ASP A 145 -0.65 8.44 -16.63
C ASP A 145 0.17 7.19 -16.23
N ASN A 146 1.23 6.88 -16.99
CA ASN A 146 2.07 5.69 -16.75
C ASN A 146 2.71 5.66 -15.35
N THR A 147 2.97 6.83 -14.77
CA THR A 147 3.62 7.02 -13.47
C THR A 147 2.64 7.33 -12.34
N THR A 148 1.44 7.84 -12.63
CA THR A 148 0.53 8.40 -11.63
C THR A 148 -0.75 7.60 -11.52
N ALA A 149 -1.09 7.23 -10.29
CA ALA A 149 -2.31 6.49 -9.95
C ALA A 149 -2.99 7.12 -8.74
N HIS A 150 -4.31 7.00 -8.67
CA HIS A 150 -5.13 7.41 -7.54
C HIS A 150 -5.79 6.19 -6.93
N TYR A 151 -5.43 5.89 -5.69
CA TYR A 151 -6.08 4.85 -4.91
C TYR A 151 -7.18 5.44 -4.01
N SER A 152 -8.32 4.76 -4.00
CA SER A 152 -9.50 5.04 -3.21
C SER A 152 -9.96 3.73 -2.58
N GLY A 153 -9.79 3.59 -1.26
CA GLY A 153 -10.18 2.37 -0.54
C GLY A 153 -11.70 2.15 -0.50
N GLU A 154 -12.11 0.95 -0.08
CA GLU A 154 -13.49 0.48 0.06
C GLU A 154 -14.45 1.55 0.61
N PHE A 155 -14.08 2.12 1.76
CA PHE A 155 -14.89 3.08 2.51
C PHE A 155 -14.66 4.54 2.12
N SER A 156 -13.95 4.80 1.02
CA SER A 156 -13.69 6.17 0.60
C SER A 156 -14.95 6.83 0.06
N HIS A 157 -15.16 8.10 0.41
CA HIS A 157 -16.23 8.94 -0.13
C HIS A 157 -16.18 8.97 -1.67
N TRP A 158 -14.97 8.89 -2.25
CA TRP A 158 -14.77 8.79 -3.69
C TRP A 158 -15.35 7.50 -4.27
N ASN A 159 -14.99 6.34 -3.71
CA ASN A 159 -15.48 5.05 -4.19
C ASN A 159 -17.02 5.03 -4.15
N PHE A 160 -17.62 5.45 -3.04
CA PHE A 160 -19.06 5.58 -2.90
C PHE A 160 -19.69 6.52 -3.95
N SER A 161 -19.09 7.70 -4.16
CA SER A 161 -19.60 8.69 -5.13
C SER A 161 -19.49 8.18 -6.57
N MET A 162 -18.42 7.48 -6.91
CA MET A 162 -18.24 6.87 -8.23
C MET A 162 -19.18 5.70 -8.48
N HIS A 163 -19.50 4.92 -7.44
CA HIS A 163 -20.56 3.90 -7.52
C HIS A 163 -21.92 4.51 -7.83
N ILE A 164 -22.29 5.59 -7.12
CA ILE A 164 -23.53 6.34 -7.40
C ILE A 164 -23.52 6.86 -8.84
N LYS A 165 -22.41 7.47 -9.26
CA LYS A 165 -22.27 8.01 -10.62
C LYS A 165 -22.45 6.91 -11.68
N ARG A 166 -21.78 5.77 -11.53
CA ARG A 166 -21.89 4.64 -12.47
C ARG A 166 -23.33 4.12 -12.54
N ASN A 167 -23.98 3.98 -11.38
CA ASN A 167 -25.38 3.57 -11.32
C ASN A 167 -26.31 4.56 -12.04
N ILE A 168 -26.14 5.87 -11.82
CA ILE A 168 -26.90 6.91 -12.53
C ILE A 168 -26.62 6.84 -14.05
N ASP A 169 -25.36 6.71 -14.46
CA ASP A 169 -24.97 6.63 -15.87
C ASP A 169 -25.60 5.39 -16.55
N GLU A 170 -25.67 4.25 -15.85
CA GLU A 170 -26.36 3.04 -16.32
C GLU A 170 -27.87 3.24 -16.44
N LEU A 171 -28.51 3.86 -15.45
CA LEU A 171 -29.94 4.18 -15.50
C LEU A 171 -30.27 5.17 -16.62
N MET A 172 -29.42 6.17 -16.85
CA MET A 172 -29.56 7.11 -17.97
C MET A 172 -29.38 6.41 -19.32
N ALA A 173 -28.42 5.48 -19.43
CA ALA A 173 -28.22 4.68 -20.63
C ALA A 173 -29.44 3.79 -20.96
N ARG A 174 -30.11 3.24 -19.93
CA ARG A 174 -31.32 2.43 -20.08
C ARG A 174 -32.56 3.24 -20.47
N SER A 175 -32.59 4.53 -20.17
CA SER A 175 -33.77 5.39 -20.37
C SER A 175 -33.76 6.18 -21.69
N ASN A 176 -32.84 5.90 -22.62
CA ASN A 176 -32.71 6.57 -23.93
C ASN A 176 -32.67 8.11 -23.84
N VAL A 177 -32.25 8.66 -22.69
CA VAL A 177 -31.99 10.08 -22.55
C VAL A 177 -30.75 10.39 -23.37
N PRO A 178 -30.76 11.41 -24.26
CA PRO A 178 -29.56 11.81 -24.99
C PRO A 178 -28.44 12.03 -23.97
N ARG A 179 -27.31 11.32 -24.14
CA ARG A 179 -26.10 11.61 -23.37
C ARG A 179 -25.84 13.10 -23.54
N LEU A 180 -25.92 13.87 -22.45
CA LEU A 180 -25.34 15.21 -22.43
C LEU A 180 -23.92 15.05 -22.97
N ASP A 181 -23.65 15.75 -24.08
CA ASP A 181 -22.36 15.71 -24.74
C ASP A 181 -21.25 15.92 -23.69
N LYS A 182 -20.07 15.36 -23.98
CA LYS A 182 -18.87 15.35 -23.14
C LYS A 182 -18.30 16.76 -22.86
N GLU A 183 -19.10 17.80 -22.82
CA GLU A 183 -18.70 19.15 -22.48
C GLU A 183 -18.72 19.29 -20.95
N ASN A 184 -17.53 19.51 -20.40
CA ASN A 184 -17.22 19.61 -18.97
C ASN A 184 -17.26 18.29 -18.19
N ARG A 185 -16.42 17.32 -18.58
CA ARG A 185 -15.83 16.43 -17.56
C ARG A 185 -15.04 17.29 -16.58
N VAL A 186 -15.66 17.67 -15.46
CA VAL A 186 -14.92 18.13 -14.28
C VAL A 186 -13.82 17.09 -14.05
N PRO A 187 -12.53 17.49 -13.95
CA PRO A 187 -11.46 16.54 -13.69
C PRO A 187 -11.87 15.68 -12.50
N ALA A 188 -11.87 14.35 -12.70
CA ALA A 188 -12.29 13.42 -11.65
C ALA A 188 -11.50 13.66 -10.36
N PHE A 189 -10.25 14.11 -10.49
CA PHE A 189 -9.42 14.46 -9.36
C PHE A 189 -8.85 15.88 -9.53
N MET A 190 -9.15 16.78 -8.59
CA MET A 190 -8.45 18.05 -8.45
C MET A 190 -7.29 17.85 -7.48
N ARG A 191 -6.07 17.61 -8.00
CA ARG A 191 -4.87 17.87 -7.19
C ARG A 191 -4.83 19.38 -6.96
N VAL A 192 -4.46 19.81 -5.75
CA VAL A 192 -4.05 21.21 -5.53
C VAL A 192 -3.11 21.54 -6.68
N GLY A 193 -3.48 22.59 -7.43
CA GLY A 193 -3.02 22.81 -8.79
C GLY A 193 -1.52 22.64 -8.95
N GLU A 194 -1.09 22.29 -10.18
CA GLU A 194 0.31 22.41 -10.60
C GLU A 194 0.93 23.60 -9.87
N ALA A 195 2.00 23.33 -9.10
CA ALA A 195 2.68 24.38 -8.34
C ALA A 195 2.84 25.61 -9.24
N ASP A 196 2.59 26.79 -8.68
CA ASP A 196 2.67 28.05 -9.41
C ASP A 196 3.89 28.00 -10.35
N PRO A 197 3.72 28.06 -11.68
CA PRO A 197 4.82 27.85 -12.62
C PRO A 197 6.00 28.80 -12.37
N ASP A 198 5.76 29.90 -11.66
CA ASP A 198 6.75 30.89 -11.26
C ASP A 198 7.46 30.56 -9.92
N SER A 199 6.99 29.61 -9.10
CA SER A 199 7.60 29.34 -7.78
C SER A 199 8.88 28.54 -7.85
N THR A 200 9.12 27.83 -8.96
CA THR A 200 10.21 26.85 -9.05
C THR A 200 10.89 26.87 -10.40
N SER A 201 12.08 27.47 -10.44
CA SER A 201 12.86 27.51 -11.66
C SER A 201 13.66 26.22 -11.85
N MET A 202 13.33 25.45 -12.89
CA MET A 202 14.18 24.37 -13.43
C MET A 202 15.63 24.82 -13.66
N ALA A 203 15.88 26.12 -13.80
CA ALA A 203 17.23 26.68 -13.90
C ALA A 203 18.12 26.28 -12.72
N ASP A 204 17.58 26.25 -11.49
CA ASP A 204 18.38 25.89 -10.30
C ASP A 204 18.88 24.44 -10.38
N ILE A 205 18.07 23.53 -10.93
CA ILE A 205 18.49 22.13 -11.18
C ILE A 205 19.55 22.08 -12.28
N VAL A 206 19.40 22.88 -13.34
CA VAL A 206 20.39 22.92 -14.43
C VAL A 206 21.74 23.43 -13.93
N THR A 207 21.77 24.45 -13.06
CA THR A 207 23.03 25.01 -12.54
C THR A 207 23.85 24.04 -11.71
N ILE A 208 23.19 23.09 -11.03
CA ILE A 208 23.89 22.14 -10.17
C ILE A 208 24.37 20.90 -10.92
N LEU A 209 23.80 20.59 -12.09
CA LEU A 209 24.15 19.37 -12.83
C LEU A 209 25.64 19.37 -13.24
N PRO A 210 26.37 18.28 -12.97
CA PRO A 210 27.78 18.19 -13.34
C PRO A 210 27.93 17.97 -14.86
N PRO A 211 29.16 17.99 -15.42
CA PRO A 211 29.39 17.57 -16.79
C PRO A 211 28.90 16.14 -17.04
N ARG A 212 28.38 15.87 -18.25
CA ARG A 212 27.77 14.57 -18.60
C ARG A 212 28.64 13.37 -18.27
N SER A 213 29.96 13.45 -18.49
CA SER A 213 30.91 12.37 -18.15
C SER A 213 30.93 12.04 -16.65
N VAL A 214 30.85 13.06 -15.80
CA VAL A 214 30.80 12.92 -14.33
C VAL A 214 29.46 12.32 -13.92
N ALA A 215 28.35 12.80 -14.49
CA ALA A 215 27.02 12.24 -14.23
C ALA A 215 26.96 10.74 -14.58
N THR A 216 27.44 10.36 -15.77
CA THR A 216 27.49 8.95 -16.19
C THR A 216 28.37 8.12 -15.26
N PHE A 217 29.52 8.65 -14.82
CA PHE A 217 30.38 7.97 -13.85
C PHE A 217 29.65 7.70 -12.52
N LEU A 218 29.00 8.71 -11.94
CA LEU A 218 28.27 8.57 -10.67
C LEU A 218 27.09 7.60 -10.79
N ILE A 219 26.38 7.60 -11.92
CA ILE A 219 25.31 6.64 -12.21
C ILE A 219 25.87 5.21 -12.25
N ASN A 220 27.02 4.99 -12.89
CA ASN A 220 27.66 3.67 -12.93
C ASN A 220 28.04 3.20 -11.52
N VAL A 221 28.62 4.09 -10.71
CA VAL A 221 28.96 3.81 -9.30
C VAL A 221 27.71 3.45 -8.50
N PHE A 222 26.62 4.19 -8.68
CA PHE A 222 25.33 3.89 -8.04
C PHE A 222 24.81 2.50 -8.39
N PHE A 223 24.70 2.14 -9.67
CA PHE A 223 24.21 0.83 -10.09
C PHE A 223 25.15 -0.31 -9.71
N LYS A 224 26.45 -0.04 -9.60
CA LYS A 224 27.42 -1.05 -9.19
C LYS A 224 27.33 -1.39 -7.71
N HIS A 225 27.12 -0.40 -6.84
CA HIS A 225 27.26 -0.57 -5.38
C HIS A 225 25.92 -0.47 -4.64
N ALA A 226 25.06 0.48 -4.99
CA ALA A 226 23.81 0.73 -4.26
C ALA A 226 22.69 -0.25 -4.62
N THR A 227 22.66 -0.79 -5.84
CA THR A 227 21.54 -1.63 -6.33
C THR A 227 21.78 -3.13 -6.19
N SER A 228 22.57 -3.56 -5.20
CA SER A 228 22.94 -4.97 -5.00
C SER A 228 21.78 -5.86 -4.54
N ILE A 229 20.91 -5.32 -3.67
CA ILE A 229 19.79 -6.06 -3.04
C ILE A 229 18.44 -5.45 -3.43
N TYR A 230 18.42 -4.12 -3.55
CA TYR A 230 17.21 -3.33 -3.68
C TYR A 230 17.12 -2.66 -5.04
N TYR A 231 15.89 -2.45 -5.50
CA TYR A 231 15.60 -1.81 -6.78
C TYR A 231 15.08 -0.39 -6.57
N TYR A 232 15.75 0.59 -7.18
CA TYR A 232 15.43 2.01 -6.98
C TYR A 232 14.93 2.70 -8.25
N VAL A 233 15.53 2.38 -9.40
CA VAL A 233 15.21 3.01 -10.69
C VAL A 233 15.66 2.11 -11.84
N ASP A 234 14.97 2.18 -12.96
CA ASP A 234 15.37 1.49 -14.19
C ASP A 234 16.53 2.24 -14.86
N ARG A 235 17.59 1.51 -15.25
CA ARG A 235 18.79 2.09 -15.83
C ARG A 235 18.54 2.72 -17.20
N ALA A 236 17.82 2.02 -18.08
CA ALA A 236 17.56 2.51 -19.43
C ALA A 236 16.66 3.77 -19.42
N TRP A 237 15.66 3.79 -18.53
CA TRP A 237 14.86 4.98 -18.29
C TRP A 237 15.71 6.15 -17.77
N LEU A 238 16.61 5.90 -16.82
CA LEU A 238 17.45 6.94 -16.24
C LEU A 238 18.38 7.56 -17.29
N ASP A 239 19.03 6.72 -18.11
CA ASP A 239 19.90 7.18 -19.19
C ASP A 239 19.12 8.03 -20.22
N SER A 240 17.91 7.60 -20.59
CA SER A 240 17.01 8.37 -21.46
C SER A 240 16.59 9.73 -20.84
N VAL A 241 16.34 9.77 -19.53
CA VAL A 241 16.04 11.04 -18.83
C VAL A 241 17.26 11.95 -18.84
N LEU A 242 18.44 11.41 -18.55
CA LEU A 242 19.70 12.13 -18.55
C LEU A 242 19.99 12.74 -19.94
N ASP A 243 19.81 11.94 -21.00
CA ASP A 243 19.97 12.38 -22.39
C ASP A 243 19.05 13.54 -22.73
N ARG A 244 17.77 13.47 -22.35
CA ARG A 244 16.82 14.56 -22.57
C ARG A 244 17.20 15.82 -21.83
N ILE A 245 17.64 15.72 -20.57
CA ILE A 245 18.07 16.87 -19.77
C ILE A 245 19.26 17.56 -20.44
N TYR A 246 20.33 16.83 -20.80
CA TYR A 246 21.51 17.43 -21.42
C TYR A 246 21.28 17.89 -22.87
N ALA A 247 20.36 17.27 -23.61
CA ALA A 247 20.06 17.66 -24.99
C ALA A 247 19.27 18.97 -25.10
N ASN A 248 18.41 19.28 -24.12
CA ASN A 248 17.59 20.49 -24.17
C ASN A 248 17.37 21.09 -22.78
N LEU A 249 18.41 21.72 -22.24
CA LEU A 249 18.38 22.37 -20.92
C LEU A 249 17.33 23.49 -20.80
N ASN A 250 16.95 24.12 -21.93
CA ASN A 250 16.03 25.27 -21.96
C ASN A 250 14.56 24.88 -22.24
N GLY A 251 14.28 23.61 -22.57
CA GLY A 251 12.95 23.12 -22.97
C GLY A 251 12.24 22.28 -21.91
N LEU A 252 12.80 22.18 -20.70
CA LEU A 252 12.28 21.37 -19.61
C LEU A 252 11.01 21.97 -19.03
N ARG A 253 10.00 21.14 -18.82
CA ARG A 253 8.69 21.55 -18.29
C ARG A 253 8.56 21.19 -16.80
N SER A 254 7.57 21.74 -16.10
CA SER A 254 7.33 21.44 -14.68
C SER A 254 7.13 19.94 -14.40
N LYS A 255 6.59 19.19 -15.35
CA LYS A 255 6.46 17.71 -15.27
C LYS A 255 7.80 16.95 -15.21
N ASP A 256 8.89 17.58 -15.66
CA ASP A 256 10.22 16.97 -15.70
C ASP A 256 10.98 17.16 -14.37
N ILE A 257 10.47 18.02 -13.47
CA ILE A 257 11.08 18.32 -12.17
C ILE A 257 11.28 17.04 -11.35
N THR A 258 10.24 16.23 -11.19
CA THR A 258 10.33 15.00 -10.39
C THR A 258 11.31 14.00 -11.00
N ALA A 259 11.36 13.89 -12.33
CA ALA A 259 12.34 13.05 -13.02
C ALA A 259 13.77 13.55 -12.82
N ALA A 260 13.99 14.86 -12.87
CA ALA A 260 15.28 15.47 -12.59
C ALA A 260 15.70 15.29 -11.12
N CYS A 261 14.76 15.34 -10.17
CA CYS A 261 15.02 15.01 -8.77
C CYS A 261 15.48 13.55 -8.60
N VAL A 262 14.92 12.59 -9.34
CA VAL A 262 15.42 11.20 -9.33
C VAL A 262 16.87 11.16 -9.80
N VAL A 263 17.21 11.84 -10.90
CA VAL A 263 18.59 11.94 -11.41
C VAL A 263 19.52 12.52 -10.35
N LEU A 264 19.20 13.70 -9.79
CA LEU A 264 20.02 14.34 -8.75
C LEU A 264 20.22 13.44 -7.54
N MET A 265 19.18 12.72 -7.10
CA MET A 265 19.31 11.80 -5.97
C MET A 265 20.15 10.56 -6.29
N VAL A 266 20.07 10.01 -7.51
CA VAL A 266 20.98 8.95 -7.95
C VAL A 266 22.43 9.44 -7.94
N LEU A 267 22.68 10.66 -8.44
CA LEU A 267 24.00 11.27 -8.40
C LEU A 267 24.49 11.47 -6.95
N ALA A 268 23.62 11.96 -6.06
CA ALA A 268 23.93 12.18 -4.64
C ALA A 268 24.29 10.89 -3.91
N VAL A 269 23.52 9.82 -4.13
CA VAL A 269 23.86 8.50 -3.56
C VAL A 269 25.13 7.97 -4.20
N GLY A 270 25.32 8.16 -5.51
CA GLY A 270 26.53 7.77 -6.24
C GLY A 270 27.80 8.35 -5.61
N THR A 271 27.80 9.62 -5.16
CA THR A 271 28.97 10.23 -4.51
C THR A 271 29.36 9.51 -3.22
N GLN A 272 28.42 8.91 -2.48
CA GLN A 272 28.71 8.16 -1.24
C GLN A 272 29.52 6.87 -1.48
N TYR A 273 29.58 6.37 -2.72
CA TYR A 273 30.23 5.11 -3.08
C TYR A 273 31.48 5.28 -3.97
N VAL A 274 31.88 6.51 -4.31
CA VAL A 274 33.02 6.78 -5.22
C VAL A 274 34.33 6.19 -4.71
N HIS A 275 34.54 6.22 -3.39
CA HIS A 275 35.71 5.64 -2.73
C HIS A 275 35.88 4.11 -2.95
N LEU A 276 34.82 3.39 -3.33
CA LEU A 276 34.88 1.95 -3.62
C LEU A 276 35.42 1.63 -5.02
N ASP A 277 35.31 2.57 -5.95
CA ASP A 277 35.81 2.43 -7.33
C ASP A 277 37.16 3.11 -7.55
N SER A 278 37.59 3.94 -6.60
CA SER A 278 38.93 4.53 -6.63
C SER A 278 39.98 3.45 -6.34
N PRO A 279 41.01 3.28 -7.19
CA PRO A 279 42.08 2.32 -6.92
C PRO A 279 42.75 2.75 -5.61
N ARG A 280 42.72 1.86 -4.60
CA ARG A 280 43.45 2.03 -3.34
C ARG A 280 44.90 2.37 -3.69
N GLN A 281 45.27 3.65 -3.57
CA GLN A 281 46.65 4.08 -3.63
C GLN A 281 47.36 3.36 -2.49
N HIS A 282 48.07 2.28 -2.81
CA HIS A 282 49.05 1.68 -1.92
C HIS A 282 50.21 2.66 -1.82
N SER A 283 50.02 3.77 -1.10
CA SER A 283 51.10 4.63 -0.66
C SER A 283 51.85 3.90 0.44
N ARG A 284 52.83 3.09 0.01
CA ARG A 284 53.98 2.72 0.83
C ARG A 284 54.64 4.02 1.32
N GLY A 285 54.67 4.21 2.64
CA GLY A 285 55.60 5.10 3.32
C GLY A 285 55.09 6.51 3.63
N SER A 286 54.41 6.67 4.76
CA SER A 286 54.80 7.65 5.78
C SER A 286 54.05 7.32 7.07
N VAL A 287 54.80 7.17 8.16
CA VAL A 287 54.29 6.81 9.49
C VAL A 287 53.66 8.03 10.20
N ASP A 288 53.51 9.17 9.51
CA ASP A 288 53.00 10.43 10.08
C ASP A 288 51.50 10.68 9.80
N ALA A 289 50.75 9.72 9.24
CA ALA A 289 49.31 9.85 9.01
C ALA A 289 48.47 9.49 10.26
N VAL A 290 48.94 9.84 11.46
CA VAL A 290 48.14 9.82 12.68
C VAL A 290 47.66 11.26 12.90
N MET A 291 46.35 11.47 12.73
CA MET A 291 45.58 12.70 13.05
C MET A 291 45.36 13.76 11.95
N ASN A 292 44.80 13.39 10.79
CA ASN A 292 43.85 14.32 10.17
C ASN A 292 42.80 13.60 9.29
N PRO A 293 41.56 13.37 9.79
CA PRO A 293 40.48 12.70 9.04
C PRO A 293 39.88 13.56 7.91
N ASP A 294 40.18 14.86 7.86
CA ASP A 294 39.30 15.84 7.21
C ASP A 294 39.59 16.13 5.72
N SER A 295 40.69 15.64 5.13
CA SER A 295 41.08 16.10 3.78
C SER A 295 40.67 15.21 2.61
N GLY A 296 40.30 13.94 2.84
CA GLY A 296 39.91 13.02 1.75
C GLY A 296 38.41 12.93 1.47
N SER A 297 37.58 13.10 2.51
CA SER A 297 36.12 12.83 2.47
C SER A 297 35.25 14.08 2.31
N SER A 298 35.83 15.29 2.42
CA SER A 298 35.05 16.53 2.49
C SER A 298 34.33 16.85 1.17
N TRP A 299 35.02 16.76 0.03
CA TRP A 299 34.47 17.24 -1.25
C TRP A 299 33.39 16.31 -1.84
N GLU A 300 33.49 14.98 -1.66
CA GLU A 300 32.46 14.02 -2.11
C GLU A 300 31.14 14.22 -1.34
N LEU A 301 31.27 14.48 -0.04
CA LEU A 301 30.15 14.82 0.83
C LEU A 301 29.57 16.18 0.47
N ASP A 302 30.41 17.17 0.13
CA ASP A 302 29.98 18.50 -0.27
C ASP A 302 29.20 18.50 -1.60
N ILE A 303 29.66 17.76 -2.62
CA ILE A 303 28.96 17.64 -3.91
C ILE A 303 27.63 16.89 -3.73
N GLY A 304 27.65 15.73 -3.07
CA GLY A 304 26.42 14.96 -2.80
C GLY A 304 25.40 15.76 -2.01
N SER A 305 25.87 16.52 -1.00
CA SER A 305 25.01 17.39 -0.19
C SER A 305 24.36 18.50 -1.01
N ALA A 306 25.01 18.97 -2.08
CA ALA A 306 24.49 20.03 -2.92
C ALA A 306 23.28 19.51 -3.73
N PHE A 307 23.41 18.34 -4.37
CA PHE A 307 22.30 17.65 -5.04
C PHE A 307 21.15 17.36 -4.09
N TYR A 308 21.46 16.80 -2.92
CA TYR A 308 20.47 16.52 -1.86
C TYR A 308 19.72 17.79 -1.44
N ARG A 309 20.43 18.89 -1.14
CA ARG A 309 19.83 20.17 -0.73
C ARG A 309 18.95 20.76 -1.82
N GLN A 310 19.32 20.59 -3.09
CA GLN A 310 18.48 21.08 -4.19
C GLN A 310 17.16 20.30 -4.27
N VAL A 311 17.20 18.97 -4.14
CA VAL A 311 15.98 18.15 -4.08
C VAL A 311 15.15 18.45 -2.84
N ALA A 312 15.79 18.73 -1.70
CA ALA A 312 15.11 19.09 -0.45
C ALA A 312 14.25 20.38 -0.58
N LYS A 313 14.65 21.34 -1.42
CA LYS A 313 13.84 22.53 -1.71
C LYS A 313 12.58 22.23 -2.52
N LEU A 314 12.61 21.15 -3.31
CA LEU A 314 11.57 20.75 -4.26
C LEU A 314 10.59 19.73 -3.68
N LEU A 315 10.71 19.38 -2.39
CA LEU A 315 9.88 18.32 -1.78
C LEU A 315 8.40 18.61 -1.86
N SER A 316 8.00 19.88 -1.76
CA SER A 316 6.60 20.26 -1.94
C SER A 316 6.07 19.76 -3.29
N GLU A 317 6.73 20.11 -4.39
CA GLU A 317 6.33 19.68 -5.74
C GLU A 317 6.41 18.17 -5.93
N VAL A 318 7.43 17.53 -5.36
CA VAL A 318 7.55 16.07 -5.40
C VAL A 318 6.35 15.42 -4.69
N ILE A 319 5.91 15.93 -3.54
CA ILE A 319 4.70 15.43 -2.85
C ILE A 319 3.45 15.68 -3.69
N HIS A 320 3.28 16.88 -4.26
CA HIS A 320 2.13 17.22 -5.10
C HIS A 320 2.04 16.35 -6.37
N SER A 321 3.19 16.01 -6.97
CA SER A 321 3.26 15.16 -8.16
C SER A 321 2.78 13.73 -7.89
N GLY A 322 2.79 13.26 -6.64
CA GLY A 322 2.11 12.04 -6.18
C GLY A 322 2.17 10.88 -7.17
N SER A 323 3.36 10.56 -7.70
CA SER A 323 3.60 9.60 -8.78
C SER A 323 4.62 8.53 -8.34
N LEU A 324 4.83 7.52 -9.18
CA LEU A 324 5.93 6.56 -9.04
C LEU A 324 7.28 7.26 -8.87
N LEU A 325 7.53 8.34 -9.61
CA LEU A 325 8.78 9.09 -9.51
C LEU A 325 8.92 9.76 -8.14
N SER A 326 7.81 10.24 -7.57
CA SER A 326 7.78 10.81 -6.22
C SER A 326 8.18 9.77 -5.17
N VAL A 327 7.67 8.54 -5.30
CA VAL A 327 8.08 7.41 -4.45
C VAL A 327 9.58 7.16 -4.57
N GLN A 328 10.12 7.15 -5.78
CA GLN A 328 11.55 6.94 -6.03
C GLN A 328 12.43 8.04 -5.43
N VAL A 329 12.01 9.31 -5.54
CA VAL A 329 12.73 10.45 -4.93
C VAL A 329 12.82 10.26 -3.41
N PHE A 330 11.70 9.97 -2.73
CA PHE A 330 11.70 9.77 -1.28
C PHE A 330 12.44 8.49 -0.84
N LEU A 331 12.37 7.43 -1.64
CA LEU A 331 13.14 6.20 -1.40
C LEU A 331 14.65 6.48 -1.46
N LEU A 332 15.11 7.24 -2.47
CA LEU A 332 16.52 7.62 -2.63
C LEU A 332 16.97 8.64 -1.56
N LEU A 333 16.11 9.57 -1.16
CA LEU A 333 16.36 10.47 -0.01
C LEU A 333 16.54 9.67 1.28
N GLY A 334 15.70 8.65 1.49
CA GLY A 334 15.82 7.70 2.59
C GLY A 334 17.17 6.98 2.54
N LEU A 335 17.52 6.41 1.38
CA LEU A 335 18.80 5.71 1.16
C LEU A 335 20.01 6.62 1.47
N TYR A 336 20.03 7.84 0.92
CA TYR A 336 21.10 8.81 1.15
C TYR A 336 21.29 9.14 2.64
N ASN A 337 20.20 9.19 3.40
CA ASN A 337 20.22 9.51 4.82
C ASN A 337 20.47 8.29 5.73
N LEU A 338 20.48 7.05 5.23
CA LEU A 338 20.79 5.88 6.08
C LEU A 338 22.15 5.96 6.78
N PRO A 339 23.27 6.27 6.11
CA PRO A 339 24.56 6.39 6.80
C PRO A 339 24.71 7.66 7.65
N ILE A 340 23.82 8.64 7.49
CA ILE A 340 23.90 9.96 8.14
C ILE A 340 23.01 10.00 9.38
N ASP A 341 21.73 9.69 9.22
CA ASP A 341 20.69 9.77 10.25
C ASP A 341 19.56 8.76 9.94
N ALA A 342 19.88 7.46 10.03
CA ALA A 342 18.92 6.37 9.80
C ALA A 342 17.66 6.49 10.65
N SER A 343 17.82 6.88 11.93
CA SER A 343 16.72 6.97 12.88
C SER A 343 15.87 8.23 12.68
N GLY A 344 16.45 9.36 12.26
CA GLY A 344 15.71 10.60 12.00
C GLY A 344 15.25 10.69 10.56
N LEU A 345 15.93 11.48 9.74
CA LEU A 345 15.51 11.80 8.36
C LEU A 345 15.42 10.56 7.46
N GLY A 346 16.32 9.58 7.60
CA GLY A 346 16.26 8.33 6.85
C GLY A 346 14.92 7.61 7.03
N TYR A 347 14.49 7.44 8.28
CA TYR A 347 13.17 6.88 8.60
C TYR A 347 12.03 7.72 8.03
N ILE A 348 12.05 9.05 8.20
CA ILE A 348 10.97 9.94 7.75
C ILE A 348 10.78 9.87 6.24
N TYR A 349 11.87 9.90 5.46
CA TYR A 349 11.77 9.82 4.00
C TYR A 349 11.30 8.44 3.51
N LEU A 350 11.74 7.34 4.14
CA LEU A 350 11.23 6.00 3.81
C LEU A 350 9.72 5.88 4.12
N ASN A 351 9.26 6.47 5.23
CA ASN A 351 7.82 6.53 5.56
C ASN A 351 7.05 7.35 4.52
N MET A 352 7.59 8.49 4.09
CA MET A 352 6.97 9.31 3.03
C MET A 352 6.89 8.55 1.71
N ALA A 353 7.93 7.79 1.35
CA ALA A 353 7.92 6.92 0.17
C ALA A 353 6.79 5.87 0.26
N ILE A 354 6.60 5.22 1.42
CA ILE A 354 5.46 4.31 1.63
C ILE A 354 4.12 5.02 1.48
N LYS A 355 3.94 6.20 2.08
CA LYS A 355 2.66 6.92 2.00
C LYS A 355 2.32 7.34 0.57
N LEU A 356 3.30 7.80 -0.20
CA LEU A 356 3.13 8.10 -1.62
C LEU A 356 2.85 6.84 -2.45
N ALA A 357 3.47 5.71 -2.11
CA ALA A 357 3.21 4.43 -2.79
C ALA A 357 1.79 3.92 -2.50
N ILE A 358 1.31 4.09 -1.26
CA ILE A 358 -0.08 3.77 -0.88
C ILE A 358 -1.06 4.67 -1.62
N GLN A 359 -0.81 5.98 -1.66
CA GLN A 359 -1.62 6.94 -2.42
C GLN A 359 -1.73 6.57 -3.91
N ASN A 360 -0.66 5.98 -4.47
CA ASN A 360 -0.62 5.49 -5.84
C ASN A 360 -1.13 4.04 -6.03
N GLY A 361 -1.71 3.43 -4.99
CA GLY A 361 -2.24 2.07 -5.08
C GLY A 361 -1.18 1.01 -5.35
N MET A 362 0.10 1.29 -5.12
CA MET A 362 1.20 0.35 -5.41
C MET A 362 1.21 -0.86 -4.47
N HIS A 363 0.48 -0.76 -3.34
CA HIS A 363 0.20 -1.82 -2.38
C HIS A 363 -0.95 -2.74 -2.80
N ARG A 364 -1.61 -2.42 -3.93
CA ARG A 364 -2.70 -3.20 -4.49
C ARG A 364 -2.30 -3.89 -5.79
N LYS A 365 -2.97 -4.99 -6.13
CA LYS A 365 -2.76 -5.74 -7.37
C LYS A 365 -3.19 -4.92 -8.58
N ALA A 366 -2.27 -4.69 -9.52
CA ALA A 366 -2.56 -3.98 -10.76
C ALA A 366 -3.38 -4.84 -11.73
N SER A 367 -4.49 -4.30 -12.27
CA SER A 367 -5.33 -4.98 -13.27
C SER A 367 -4.57 -5.30 -14.57
N ARG A 368 -4.98 -6.38 -15.26
CA ARG A 368 -4.28 -6.94 -16.44
C ARG A 368 -4.23 -5.98 -17.63
N SER A 369 -5.22 -5.12 -17.84
CA SER A 369 -5.32 -4.25 -19.03
C SER A 369 -4.67 -2.86 -18.88
N VAL A 370 -4.28 -2.46 -17.68
CA VAL A 370 -3.99 -1.04 -17.38
C VAL A 370 -2.57 -0.60 -17.73
N PHE A 371 -1.58 -1.42 -17.39
CA PHE A 371 -0.18 -1.14 -17.64
C PHE A 371 0.44 -2.25 -18.47
N ASP A 372 1.46 -1.87 -19.25
CA ASP A 372 2.36 -2.85 -19.84
C ASP A 372 3.07 -3.67 -18.74
N SER A 373 3.51 -4.86 -19.11
CA SER A 373 4.13 -5.80 -18.17
C SER A 373 5.39 -5.24 -17.51
N SER A 374 6.15 -4.37 -18.19
CA SER A 374 7.38 -3.78 -17.64
C SER A 374 7.07 -2.74 -16.57
N THR A 375 6.12 -1.84 -16.80
CA THR A 375 5.67 -0.85 -15.80
C THR A 375 5.10 -1.53 -14.56
N LYS A 376 4.33 -2.61 -14.71
CA LYS A 376 3.85 -3.40 -13.57
C LYS A 376 4.99 -3.98 -12.74
N GLU A 377 6.02 -4.51 -13.40
CA GLU A 377 7.16 -5.10 -12.73
C GLU A 377 7.99 -4.03 -11.99
N ILE A 378 8.25 -2.89 -12.62
CA ILE A 378 8.91 -1.74 -11.99
C ILE A 378 8.15 -1.30 -10.73
N ARG A 379 6.82 -1.11 -10.83
CA ARG A 379 5.99 -0.74 -9.68
C ARG A 379 6.08 -1.78 -8.55
N ARG A 380 6.03 -3.08 -8.87
CA ARG A 380 6.17 -4.17 -7.88
C ARG A 380 7.54 -4.14 -7.19
N ARG A 381 8.62 -3.98 -7.95
CA ARG A 381 9.99 -3.92 -7.40
C ARG A 381 10.20 -2.71 -6.50
N ILE A 382 9.70 -1.54 -6.91
CA ILE A 382 9.76 -0.32 -6.09
C ILE A 382 8.93 -0.48 -4.81
N TRP A 383 7.70 -1.00 -4.92
CA TRP A 383 6.86 -1.26 -3.75
C TRP A 383 7.57 -2.13 -2.72
N TRP A 384 8.06 -3.31 -3.13
CA TRP A 384 8.70 -4.26 -2.23
C TRP A 384 10.04 -3.77 -1.68
N THR A 385 10.78 -2.99 -2.46
CA THR A 385 12.01 -2.32 -1.98
C THR A 385 11.67 -1.33 -0.87
N THR A 386 10.72 -0.42 -1.12
CA THR A 386 10.30 0.57 -0.14
C THR A 386 9.75 -0.10 1.13
N TYR A 387 8.93 -1.14 0.99
CA TYR A 387 8.40 -1.93 2.12
C TYR A 387 9.52 -2.51 2.98
N CYS A 388 10.48 -3.22 2.37
CA CYS A 388 11.57 -3.84 3.13
C CYS A 388 12.44 -2.81 3.85
N MET A 389 12.78 -1.71 3.17
CA MET A 389 13.64 -0.69 3.77
C MET A 389 12.93 0.03 4.92
N GLU A 390 11.69 0.48 4.73
CA GLU A 390 10.90 1.12 5.80
C GLU A 390 10.74 0.19 6.99
N ARG A 391 10.36 -1.07 6.75
CA ARG A 391 10.10 -2.03 7.80
C ARG A 391 11.35 -2.35 8.61
N LYS A 392 12.48 -2.64 7.96
CA LYS A 392 13.75 -2.93 8.65
C LYS A 392 14.20 -1.75 9.50
N ILE A 393 14.18 -0.53 8.96
CA ILE A 393 14.57 0.66 9.72
C ILE A 393 13.61 0.91 10.88
N GLY A 394 12.31 0.68 10.69
CA GLY A 394 11.31 0.74 11.76
C GLY A 394 11.61 -0.26 12.87
N ILE A 395 11.84 -1.52 12.53
CA ILE A 395 12.17 -2.60 13.46
C ILE A 395 13.46 -2.27 14.24
N TYR A 396 14.53 -1.89 13.56
CA TYR A 396 15.83 -1.61 14.19
C TYR A 396 15.76 -0.46 15.21
N HIS A 397 14.79 0.44 15.07
CA HIS A 397 14.60 1.58 15.96
C HIS A 397 13.32 1.50 16.80
N GLY A 398 12.62 0.36 16.83
CA GLY A 398 11.41 0.14 17.62
C GLY A 398 10.22 1.03 17.22
N ARG A 399 10.07 1.36 15.94
CA ARG A 399 9.01 2.24 15.42
C ARG A 399 7.85 1.45 14.81
N PRO A 400 6.62 1.99 14.85
CA PRO A 400 5.45 1.33 14.31
C PRO A 400 5.49 1.23 12.78
N ALA A 401 4.84 0.19 12.27
CA ALA A 401 4.64 -0.06 10.85
C ALA A 401 3.75 0.99 10.16
N SER A 402 4.09 1.37 8.93
CA SER A 402 3.28 2.29 8.11
C SER A 402 1.98 1.70 7.54
N ILE A 403 1.92 0.37 7.38
CA ILE A 403 0.81 -0.38 6.77
C ILE A 403 0.79 -1.80 7.34
N ALA A 404 -0.43 -2.35 7.56
CA ALA A 404 -0.62 -3.72 8.01
C ALA A 404 -0.47 -4.70 6.83
N ARG A 405 0.00 -5.92 7.10
CA ARG A 405 0.20 -6.92 6.04
C ARG A 405 -1.10 -7.35 5.36
N SER A 406 -2.21 -7.29 6.09
CA SER A 406 -3.56 -7.55 5.57
C SER A 406 -3.96 -6.63 4.42
N ASP A 407 -3.37 -5.44 4.36
CA ASP A 407 -3.76 -4.42 3.38
C ASP A 407 -2.95 -4.55 2.07
N ILE A 408 -2.06 -5.53 1.98
CA ILE A 408 -1.12 -5.72 0.86
C ILE A 408 -1.49 -6.99 0.08
N ASP A 409 -1.82 -6.84 -1.20
CA ASP A 409 -2.11 -7.96 -2.12
C ASP A 409 -1.24 -7.95 -3.40
N VAL A 410 -0.17 -7.15 -3.38
CA VAL A 410 0.78 -7.03 -4.50
C VAL A 410 1.47 -8.36 -4.79
N ASP A 411 1.49 -8.75 -6.06
CA ASP A 411 2.25 -9.94 -6.48
C ASP A 411 3.76 -9.76 -6.23
N LEU A 412 4.47 -10.87 -5.98
CA LEU A 412 5.92 -10.86 -5.79
C LEU A 412 6.66 -10.40 -7.06
N PRO A 413 7.86 -9.78 -6.93
CA PRO A 413 8.72 -9.44 -8.06
C PRO A 413 9.14 -10.69 -8.84
N LYS A 414 9.24 -10.58 -10.16
CA LYS A 414 9.63 -11.68 -11.04
C LYS A 414 10.92 -11.33 -11.78
N ASN A 415 11.76 -12.33 -11.99
CA ASN A 415 12.80 -12.23 -13.01
C ASN A 415 12.11 -12.23 -14.37
N HIS A 416 12.50 -11.34 -15.28
CA HIS A 416 11.98 -11.38 -16.65
C HIS A 416 12.57 -12.62 -17.35
N ASP A 417 11.73 -13.55 -17.79
CA ASP A 417 12.10 -14.77 -18.56
C ASP A 417 12.59 -14.48 -20.00
N THR A 418 13.01 -13.25 -20.29
CA THR A 418 13.52 -12.95 -21.63
C THR A 418 14.93 -13.51 -21.76
N GLY A 419 15.10 -14.54 -22.61
CA GLY A 419 16.37 -15.19 -23.00
C GLY A 419 17.44 -14.28 -23.64
N ARG A 420 17.37 -12.97 -23.39
CA ARG A 420 18.44 -11.99 -23.53
C ARG A 420 18.64 -11.32 -22.17
N MET A 421 19.42 -11.97 -21.32
CA MET A 421 19.97 -11.33 -20.12
C MET A 421 20.88 -10.19 -20.62
N ASN A 422 20.37 -8.96 -20.66
CA ASN A 422 21.25 -7.80 -20.68
C ASN A 422 22.04 -7.84 -19.36
N ALA A 423 23.35 -7.65 -19.40
CA ALA A 423 24.19 -7.67 -18.20
C ALA A 423 23.72 -6.69 -17.10
N ASP A 424 22.91 -5.69 -17.48
CA ASP A 424 22.31 -4.69 -16.61
C ASP A 424 20.91 -5.05 -16.05
N SER A 425 20.39 -6.27 -16.28
CA SER A 425 19.07 -6.64 -15.76
C SER A 425 19.12 -6.90 -14.25
N PHE A 426 18.29 -6.19 -13.48
CA PHE A 426 18.18 -6.37 -12.03
C PHE A 426 17.74 -7.80 -11.66
N ASN A 427 18.54 -8.48 -10.83
CA ASN A 427 18.24 -9.81 -10.30
C ASN A 427 17.33 -9.70 -9.06
N THR A 428 16.12 -10.26 -9.11
CA THR A 428 15.16 -10.15 -8.01
C THR A 428 15.49 -11.02 -6.80
N THR A 429 16.47 -11.92 -6.90
CA THR A 429 16.82 -12.88 -5.83
C THR A 429 17.15 -12.15 -4.52
N GLY A 430 18.02 -11.13 -4.56
CA GLY A 430 18.38 -10.37 -3.36
C GLY A 430 17.18 -9.66 -2.73
N LEU A 431 16.28 -9.13 -3.54
CA LEU A 431 15.06 -8.48 -3.06
C LEU A 431 14.11 -9.50 -2.41
N LEU A 432 13.91 -10.66 -3.02
CA LEU A 432 13.06 -11.73 -2.50
C LEU A 432 13.59 -12.27 -1.16
N GLU A 433 14.90 -12.47 -1.05
CA GLU A 433 15.54 -12.86 0.23
C GLU A 433 15.36 -11.77 1.29
N SER A 434 15.52 -10.50 0.91
CA SER A 434 15.27 -9.37 1.82
C SER A 434 13.81 -9.33 2.31
N MET A 435 12.85 -9.67 1.45
CA MET A 435 11.42 -9.75 1.83
C MET A 435 11.16 -10.88 2.82
N TYR A 436 11.77 -12.06 2.58
CA TYR A 436 11.68 -13.19 3.50
C TYR A 436 12.24 -12.83 4.88
N LEU A 437 13.45 -12.25 4.93
CA LEU A 437 14.07 -11.82 6.19
C LEU A 437 13.24 -10.73 6.91
N THR A 438 12.66 -9.79 6.18
CA THR A 438 11.75 -8.79 6.75
C THR A 438 10.55 -9.46 7.41
N SER A 439 9.92 -10.43 6.72
CA SER A 439 8.76 -11.17 7.24
C SER A 439 9.09 -11.92 8.53
N GLN A 440 10.29 -12.49 8.63
CA GLN A 440 10.73 -13.20 9.84
C GLN A 440 10.95 -12.23 11.01
N ALA A 441 11.56 -11.07 10.74
CA ALA A 441 11.77 -10.03 11.76
C ALA A 441 10.45 -9.45 12.29
N GLU A 442 9.43 -9.30 11.42
CA GLU A 442 8.09 -8.89 11.83
C GLU A 442 7.41 -9.94 12.71
N GLY A 443 7.53 -11.23 12.36
CA GLY A 443 6.97 -12.33 13.16
C GLY A 443 7.53 -12.34 14.57
N PHE A 444 8.84 -12.19 14.71
CA PHE A 444 9.51 -12.14 16.01
C PHE A 444 8.98 -11.01 16.93
N LEU A 445 8.69 -9.82 16.38
CA LEU A 445 8.13 -8.71 17.16
C LEU A 445 6.71 -8.95 17.67
N HIS A 446 5.92 -9.79 16.99
CA HIS A 446 4.57 -10.12 17.42
C HIS A 446 4.54 -11.20 18.52
N GLU A 447 5.62 -11.96 18.67
CA GLU A 447 5.77 -12.99 19.70
C GLU A 447 6.31 -12.44 21.04
N MET A 448 6.98 -11.29 21.02
CA MET A 448 7.44 -10.55 22.21
C MET A 448 6.34 -9.70 22.84
#